data_AF-A0A9D8HHC8-F1
#
_entry.id   AF-A0A9D8HHC8-F1
#
_cell.length_a   1.000
_cell.length_b   1.000
_cell.length_c   1.000
_cell.angle_alpha   90.00
_cell.angle_beta   90.00
_cell.angle_gamma   90.00
#
_symmetry.space_group_name_H-M   'P 1'
#
loop_
_entity.id
_entity.type
_entity.pdbx_description
1 polymer ?
#
loop_
_entity_poly.entity_id
_entity_poly.type
_entity_poly.pdbx_seq_one_letter_code
_entity_poly.pdbx_strand_id
1 'polypeptide(L)'
;MRRTVVTLILAALLGAGCGGGVGESASTTADATGGTTAIPTPGLPFVYVSADGVATRVESAARIVTLSGDMTETIFALGLGPNVVAADLSSVYPEAAATLPKVGVEFMLSAEAVLAQAPTVVIG
;
A
#
# COMPACT_ATOMS: atom_id res chain seq x y z
N MET A 1 -50.10 5.11 19.16
CA MET A 1 -50.49 6.38 18.52
C MET A 1 -49.57 7.51 18.98
N ARG A 2 -48.36 7.64 18.43
CA ARG A 2 -47.50 8.86 18.48
C ARG A 2 -46.48 8.79 17.35
N ARG A 3 -46.99 8.65 16.12
CA ARG A 3 -46.27 8.98 14.89
C ARG A 3 -46.58 10.44 14.58
N THR A 4 -45.73 11.06 13.76
CA THR A 4 -45.92 12.34 13.06
C THR A 4 -45.93 13.60 13.92
N VAL A 5 -44.88 14.42 13.74
CA VAL A 5 -44.89 15.89 13.54
C VAL A 5 -43.58 16.45 14.10
N VAL A 6 -42.47 16.27 13.36
CA VAL A 6 -41.33 17.20 13.34
C VAL A 6 -40.78 17.15 11.91
N THR A 7 -41.52 17.74 10.99
CA THR A 7 -41.10 18.09 9.64
C THR A 7 -41.35 19.58 9.53
N LEU A 8 -40.30 20.39 9.33
CA LEU A 8 -40.31 21.73 8.69
C LEU A 8 -38.98 22.44 8.96
N ILE A 9 -38.00 22.30 8.05
CA ILE A 9 -37.14 23.42 7.65
C ILE A 9 -36.97 23.32 6.13
N LEU A 10 -37.55 24.30 5.45
CA LEU A 10 -37.52 24.56 4.01
C LEU A 10 -36.71 25.85 3.79
N ALA A 11 -36.08 25.93 2.61
CA ALA A 11 -35.46 27.07 1.92
C ALA A 11 -33.94 27.23 2.15
N ALA A 12 -33.08 26.81 1.22
CA ALA A 12 -32.82 27.32 -0.14
C ALA A 12 -31.87 28.54 -0.15
N LEU A 13 -30.74 28.44 -0.86
CA LEU A 13 -30.18 29.43 -1.82
C LEU A 13 -28.74 29.08 -2.24
N LEU A 14 -28.62 28.69 -3.51
CA LEU A 14 -27.69 29.21 -4.54
C LEU A 14 -26.18 29.25 -4.29
N GLY A 15 -25.45 28.47 -5.10
CA GLY A 15 -24.13 28.85 -5.61
C GLY A 15 -23.11 27.72 -5.70
N ALA A 16 -23.04 27.02 -6.83
CA ALA A 16 -21.83 26.33 -7.26
C ALA A 16 -21.82 26.25 -8.78
N GLY A 17 -20.84 26.92 -9.38
CA GLY A 17 -20.75 27.16 -10.81
C GLY A 17 -20.49 25.89 -11.62
N CYS A 18 -21.01 25.89 -12.84
CA CYS A 18 -20.54 25.05 -13.92
C CYS A 18 -19.19 25.61 -14.39
N GLY A 19 -18.11 24.90 -14.08
CA GLY A 19 -16.77 25.20 -14.56
C GLY A 19 -16.16 23.92 -15.08
N GLY A 20 -16.37 23.64 -16.36
CA GLY A 20 -15.78 22.51 -17.06
C GLY A 20 -14.27 22.71 -17.20
N GLY A 21 -13.51 21.84 -16.55
CA GLY A 21 -12.10 21.60 -16.84
C GLY A 21 -11.96 20.14 -17.25
N VAL A 22 -12.10 19.86 -18.54
CA VAL A 22 -11.66 18.59 -19.11
C VAL A 22 -10.13 18.58 -19.02
N GLY A 23 -9.62 17.94 -17.98
CA GLY A 23 -8.22 17.56 -17.93
C GLY A 23 -7.96 16.61 -19.08
N GLU A 24 -7.16 17.07 -20.03
CA GLU A 24 -6.59 16.33 -21.14
C GLU A 24 -5.97 15.02 -20.61
N SER A 25 -6.75 13.93 -20.65
CA SER A 25 -6.21 12.59 -20.61
C SER A 25 -5.45 12.39 -21.91
N ALA A 26 -4.19 12.82 -21.93
CA ALA A 26 -3.23 12.46 -22.94
C ALA A 26 -3.08 10.94 -22.89
N SER A 27 -3.87 10.27 -23.72
CA SER A 27 -3.66 8.90 -24.15
C SER A 27 -2.40 8.91 -25.00
N THR A 28 -1.25 8.78 -24.34
CA THR A 28 -0.03 8.41 -25.05
C THR A 28 -0.20 6.96 -25.44
N THR A 29 -0.42 6.75 -26.73
CA THR A 29 -0.35 5.44 -27.39
C THR A 29 0.88 4.69 -26.88
N ALA A 30 0.65 3.63 -26.13
CA ALA A 30 1.68 2.69 -25.73
C ALA A 30 2.23 2.03 -27.00
N ASP A 31 3.31 2.58 -27.52
CA ASP A 31 4.13 1.92 -28.52
C ASP A 31 4.85 0.77 -27.82
N ALA A 32 4.41 -0.45 -28.12
CA ALA A 32 5.01 -1.68 -27.63
C ALA A 32 6.33 -1.94 -28.36
N THR A 33 7.33 -1.10 -28.12
CA THR A 33 8.72 -1.42 -28.45
C THR A 33 9.33 -2.09 -27.23
N GLY A 34 9.53 -3.40 -27.33
CA GLY A 34 10.25 -4.21 -26.35
C GLY A 34 11.69 -3.74 -26.21
N GLY A 35 11.91 -2.74 -25.36
CA GLY A 35 13.23 -2.33 -24.91
C GLY A 35 13.52 -2.96 -23.55
N THR A 36 14.57 -3.78 -23.48
CA THR A 36 15.25 -4.10 -22.22
C THR A 36 15.84 -2.81 -21.66
N THR A 37 14.99 -1.99 -21.04
CA THR A 37 15.44 -0.90 -20.19
C THR A 37 15.94 -1.56 -18.93
N ALA A 38 17.25 -1.50 -18.69
CA ALA A 38 17.82 -1.92 -17.41
C ALA A 38 17.02 -1.22 -16.30
N ILE A 39 16.42 -2.00 -15.40
CA ILE A 39 15.65 -1.45 -14.29
C ILE A 39 16.64 -0.59 -13.48
N PRO A 40 16.43 0.75 -13.38
CA PRO A 40 17.33 1.58 -12.61
C PRO A 40 17.33 1.09 -11.17
N THR A 41 18.49 0.77 -10.61
CA THR A 41 18.60 0.41 -9.20
C THR A 41 18.28 1.66 -8.36
N PRO A 42 17.14 1.71 -7.66
CA PRO A 42 16.79 2.88 -6.88
C PRO A 42 17.72 2.94 -5.67
N GLY A 43 18.46 4.05 -5.53
CA GLY A 43 19.17 4.34 -4.29
C GLY A 43 18.21 4.79 -3.20
N LEU A 44 18.51 4.47 -1.95
CA LEU A 44 17.84 5.03 -0.79
C LEU A 44 18.48 6.38 -0.42
N PRO A 45 17.71 7.38 0.05
CA PRO A 45 16.25 7.37 0.20
C PRO A 45 15.52 7.67 -1.11
N PHE A 46 14.29 7.16 -1.24
CA PHE A 46 13.38 7.51 -2.35
C PHE A 46 11.96 7.77 -1.85
N VAL A 47 11.14 8.37 -2.71
CA VAL A 47 9.70 8.57 -2.45
C VAL A 47 8.92 7.70 -3.42
N TYR A 48 8.02 6.89 -2.89
CA TYR A 48 7.10 6.05 -3.63
C TYR A 48 5.68 6.59 -3.47
N VAL A 49 4.92 6.62 -4.57
CA VAL A 49 3.49 6.92 -4.52
C VAL A 49 2.75 5.60 -4.61
N SER A 50 2.12 5.18 -3.51
CA SER A 50 1.37 3.92 -3.44
C SER A 50 0.06 4.00 -4.23
N ALA A 51 -0.58 2.85 -4.42
CA ALA A 51 -1.82 2.75 -5.19
C ALA A 51 -2.97 3.60 -4.61
N ASP A 52 -2.90 3.94 -3.32
CA ASP A 52 -3.79 4.85 -2.61
C ASP A 52 -3.49 6.34 -2.85
N GLY A 53 -2.45 6.66 -3.63
CA GLY A 53 -2.01 8.03 -3.91
C GLY A 53 -1.16 8.66 -2.80
N VAL A 54 -0.82 7.93 -1.75
CA VAL A 54 -0.02 8.44 -0.64
C VAL A 54 1.46 8.42 -1.00
N ALA A 55 2.12 9.57 -0.87
CA ALA A 55 3.57 9.66 -1.04
C ALA A 55 4.28 9.20 0.23
N THR A 56 4.96 8.05 0.15
CA THR A 56 5.70 7.44 1.25
C THR A 56 7.20 7.56 0.99
N ARG A 57 7.94 8.11 1.95
CA ARG A 57 9.40 8.18 1.91
C ARG A 57 10.00 6.91 2.50
N VAL A 58 10.80 6.20 1.70
CA VAL A 58 11.50 4.99 2.12
C VAL A 58 12.95 5.34 2.41
N GLU A 59 13.32 5.28 3.68
CA GLU A 59 14.67 5.58 4.17
C GLU A 59 15.56 4.33 4.22
N SER A 60 14.97 3.16 4.54
CA SER A 60 15.72 1.93 4.76
C SER A 60 14.88 0.67 4.55
N ALA A 61 15.51 -0.35 3.96
CA ALA A 61 14.99 -1.71 3.82
C ALA A 61 15.70 -2.70 4.75
N ALA A 62 16.27 -2.23 5.87
CA ALA A 62 17.01 -3.08 6.80
C ALA A 62 16.13 -3.97 7.68
N ARG A 63 14.88 -3.57 7.95
CA ARG A 63 13.91 -4.35 8.75
C ARG A 63 12.53 -4.27 8.09
N ILE A 64 12.18 -5.33 7.38
CA ILE A 64 10.98 -5.43 6.54
C ILE A 64 9.93 -6.26 7.26
N VAL A 65 8.70 -5.77 7.30
CA VAL A 65 7.52 -6.58 7.65
C VAL A 65 6.63 -6.72 6.42
N THR A 66 6.23 -7.95 6.10
CA THR A 66 5.37 -8.26 4.95
C THR A 66 3.97 -8.65 5.40
N LEU A 67 2.97 -8.16 4.69
CA LEU A 67 1.56 -8.32 5.06
C LEU A 67 0.79 -9.28 4.15
N SER A 68 1.44 -9.86 3.14
CA SER A 68 0.89 -10.88 2.25
C SER A 68 1.95 -11.90 1.82
N GLY A 69 1.50 -13.12 1.50
CA GLY A 69 2.36 -14.21 1.07
C GLY A 69 3.15 -13.90 -0.21
N ASP A 70 2.49 -13.38 -1.23
CA ASP A 70 3.10 -13.05 -2.53
C ASP A 70 4.19 -11.96 -2.41
N MET A 71 4.00 -10.98 -1.54
CA MET A 71 5.03 -9.98 -1.24
C MET A 71 6.21 -10.59 -0.51
N THR A 72 5.96 -11.48 0.46
CA THR A 72 7.04 -12.22 1.12
C THR A 72 7.86 -13.01 0.11
N GLU A 73 7.22 -13.78 -0.76
CA GLU A 73 7.91 -14.56 -1.78
C GLU A 73 8.75 -13.68 -2.70
N THR A 74 8.20 -12.55 -3.13
CA THR A 74 8.90 -11.58 -3.98
C THR A 74 10.14 -11.03 -3.29
N ILE A 75 10.05 -10.62 -2.02
CA ILE A 75 11.17 -10.06 -1.27
C ILE A 75 12.28 -11.11 -1.03
N PHE A 76 11.90 -12.36 -0.75
CA PHE A 76 12.86 -13.45 -0.66
C PHE A 76 13.53 -13.74 -2.00
N ALA A 77 12.79 -13.73 -3.11
CA ALA A 77 13.31 -13.92 -4.46
C ALA A 77 14.29 -12.80 -4.87
N LEU A 78 14.08 -11.57 -4.37
CA LEU A 78 14.99 -10.43 -4.53
C LEU A 78 16.24 -10.51 -3.65
N GLY A 79 16.41 -11.57 -2.85
CA GLY A 79 17.56 -11.76 -1.96
C GLY A 79 17.50 -10.94 -0.67
N LEU A 80 16.36 -10.31 -0.37
CA LEU A 80 16.14 -9.48 0.83
C LEU A 80 15.48 -10.26 1.97
N GLY A 81 15.30 -11.57 1.82
CA GLY A 81 14.78 -12.47 2.87
C GLY A 81 15.41 -12.28 4.26
N PRO A 82 16.76 -12.11 4.39
CA PRO A 82 17.41 -11.86 5.68
C PRO A 82 16.97 -10.56 6.38
N ASN A 83 16.40 -9.61 5.63
CA ASN A 83 15.91 -8.34 6.18
C ASN A 83 14.44 -8.45 6.63
N VAL A 84 13.75 -9.56 6.35
CA VAL A 84 12.35 -9.75 6.76
C VAL A 84 12.32 -10.18 8.22
N VAL A 85 11.79 -9.31 9.08
CA VAL A 85 11.78 -9.50 10.54
C VAL A 85 10.47 -10.09 11.05
N ALA A 86 9.38 -9.96 10.28
CA ALA A 86 8.11 -10.64 10.53
C ALA A 86 7.27 -10.69 9.25
N ALA A 87 6.31 -11.59 9.21
CA ALA A 87 5.43 -11.78 8.07
C ALA A 87 3.99 -12.06 8.53
N ASP A 88 3.02 -11.91 7.66
CA ASP A 88 1.66 -12.33 7.93
C ASP A 88 1.51 -13.87 8.00
N LEU A 89 0.32 -14.33 8.36
CA LEU A 89 -0.02 -15.74 8.48
C LEU A 89 -0.09 -16.46 7.13
N SER A 90 -0.37 -15.77 6.01
CA SER A 90 -0.39 -16.38 4.68
C SER A 90 1.02 -16.66 4.13
N SER A 91 2.03 -15.97 4.65
CA SER A 91 3.44 -16.14 4.27
C SER A 91 4.04 -17.45 4.79
N VAL A 92 3.90 -18.51 3.99
CA VAL A 92 4.37 -19.87 4.30
C VAL A 92 5.53 -20.35 3.43
N TYR A 93 5.86 -19.61 2.36
CA TYR A 93 6.98 -19.89 1.47
C TYR A 93 7.87 -18.64 1.34
N PRO A 94 9.22 -18.80 1.23
CA PRO A 94 9.98 -20.04 1.42
C PRO A 94 9.92 -20.55 2.87
N GLU A 95 10.46 -21.74 3.15
CA GLU A 95 10.43 -22.36 4.49
C GLU A 95 10.93 -21.40 5.59
N ALA A 96 11.95 -20.58 5.28
CA ALA A 96 12.44 -19.54 6.17
C ALA A 96 11.35 -18.56 6.62
N ALA A 97 10.42 -18.17 5.74
CA ALA A 97 9.32 -17.26 6.05
C ALA A 97 8.27 -17.86 6.99
N ALA A 98 8.10 -19.19 6.96
CA ALA A 98 7.17 -19.88 7.85
C ALA A 98 7.61 -19.81 9.33
N THR A 99 8.90 -19.62 9.58
CA THR A 99 9.48 -19.52 10.94
C THR A 99 9.48 -18.10 11.52
N LEU A 100 9.15 -17.10 10.70
CA LEU A 100 9.14 -15.70 11.13
C LEU A 100 8.00 -15.40 12.12
N PRO A 101 8.18 -14.42 13.02
CA PRO A 101 7.10 -13.89 13.85
C PRO A 101 5.88 -13.52 12.99
N LYS A 102 4.69 -13.84 13.49
CA LYS A 102 3.43 -13.61 12.78
C LYS A 102 2.71 -12.39 13.31
N VAL A 103 2.32 -11.48 12.41
CA VAL A 103 1.69 -10.19 12.77
C VAL A 103 0.20 -10.12 12.49
N GLY A 104 -0.42 -11.26 12.18
CA GLY A 104 -1.85 -11.38 11.84
C GLY A 104 -2.05 -11.91 10.43
N VAL A 105 -3.24 -11.71 9.89
CA VAL A 105 -3.60 -12.02 8.50
C VAL A 105 -4.06 -10.73 7.82
N GLU A 106 -3.98 -10.62 6.50
CA GLU A 106 -4.24 -9.41 5.69
C GLU A 106 -5.42 -8.53 6.18
N PHE A 107 -6.54 -9.12 6.58
CA PHE A 107 -7.73 -8.37 7.04
C PHE A 107 -7.84 -8.21 8.57
N MET A 108 -6.91 -8.79 9.34
CA MET A 108 -6.85 -8.76 10.80
C MET A 108 -5.38 -8.68 11.25
N LEU A 109 -4.74 -7.54 10.99
CA LEU A 109 -3.37 -7.26 11.40
C LEU A 109 -3.30 -6.67 12.81
N SER A 110 -2.27 -7.05 13.56
CA SER A 110 -1.99 -6.50 14.90
C SER A 110 -0.96 -5.39 14.81
N ALA A 111 -1.40 -4.15 15.06
CA ALA A 111 -0.50 -2.99 15.09
C ALA A 111 0.59 -3.13 16.15
N GLU A 112 0.25 -3.67 17.33
CA GLU A 112 1.21 -3.91 18.41
C GLU A 112 2.28 -4.93 17.98
N ALA A 113 1.87 -6.04 17.35
CA ALA A 113 2.81 -7.05 16.89
C ALA A 113 3.75 -6.51 15.81
N VAL A 114 3.26 -5.68 14.88
CA VAL A 114 4.08 -5.01 13.86
C VAL A 114 5.08 -4.06 14.50
N LEU A 115 4.63 -3.17 15.39
CA LEU A 115 5.48 -2.17 16.04
C LEU A 115 6.55 -2.82 16.95
N ALA A 116 6.24 -3.94 17.58
CA ALA A 116 7.18 -4.71 18.41
C ALA A 116 8.40 -5.20 17.61
N GLN A 117 8.30 -5.32 16.28
CA GLN A 117 9.42 -5.71 15.42
C GLN A 117 10.36 -4.55 15.07
N ALA A 118 10.01 -3.31 15.43
CA ALA A 118 10.74 -2.10 15.06
C ALA A 118 11.10 -2.07 13.55
N PRO A 119 10.10 -2.14 12.64
CA PRO A 119 10.35 -2.14 11.21
C PRO A 119 10.87 -0.80 10.69
N THR A 120 11.70 -0.84 9.64
CA THR A 120 12.03 0.36 8.84
C THR A 120 11.08 0.55 7.67
N VAL A 121 10.44 -0.52 7.21
CA VAL A 121 9.43 -0.50 6.16
C VAL A 121 8.43 -1.64 6.36
N VAL A 122 7.16 -1.37 6.04
CA VAL A 122 6.08 -2.35 6.02
C VAL A 122 5.52 -2.40 4.60
N ILE A 123 5.33 -3.58 4.04
CA ILE A 123 4.85 -3.78 2.65
C ILE A 123 3.60 -4.68 2.69
N GLY A 124 2.50 -4.18 2.13
CA GLY A 124 1.18 -4.77 2.13
C GLY A 124 0.23 -4.06 1.19
#